data_AF-A0A2S2N5M8-F1
#
_entry.id   AF-A0A2S2N5M8-F1
#
_cell.length_a   1.000
_cell.length_b   1.000
_cell.length_c   1.000
_cell.angle_alpha   90.00
_cell.angle_beta   90.00
_cell.angle_gamma   90.00
#
_symmetry.space_group_name_H-M   'P 1'
#
loop_
_entity.id
_entity.type
_entity.pdbx_description
1 polymer ?
#
loop_
_entity_poly.entity_id
_entity_poly.type
_entity_poly.pdbx_seq_one_letter_code
_entity_poly.pdbx_strand_id
1 'polypeptide(L)'
;ASGSLETKYKEKDHGLTFIQKWNTDNTLGTEVSVENQLAEGLKVALDTTFVPNTGKKSGKLKTTYKRDYIHVGCNVDIDLSGPTIYGWAVVGYEGWLAGYQMAYDTTKYKLSQSNFALGYKAGDFQLHTSVNDGTEFGGSIY
;
A
#
# COMPACT_ATOMS: atom_id res chain seq x y z
N ALA A 1 -12.84 -4.74 26.47
CA ALA A 1 -12.61 -3.44 25.81
C ALA A 1 -11.24 -3.52 25.15
N SER A 2 -11.17 -3.31 23.83
CA SER A 2 -9.89 -3.22 23.12
C SER A 2 -9.42 -1.77 23.13
N GLY A 3 -8.14 -1.56 23.41
CA GLY A 3 -7.48 -0.26 23.41
C GLY A 3 -6.37 -0.22 22.38
N SER A 4 -6.07 0.96 21.86
CA SER A 4 -4.93 1.16 20.97
C SER A 4 -4.22 2.47 21.30
N LEU A 5 -2.90 2.45 21.13
CA LEU A 5 -2.00 3.59 21.26
C LEU A 5 -1.30 3.76 19.90
N GLU A 6 -1.39 4.96 19.32
CA GLU A 6 -0.62 5.34 18.13
C GLU A 6 0.26 6.54 18.48
N THR A 7 1.57 6.39 18.28
CA THR A 7 2.54 7.48 18.36
C THR A 7 3.04 7.79 16.96
N LYS A 8 3.06 9.07 16.59
CA LYS A 8 3.49 9.53 15.27
C LYS A 8 4.51 10.65 15.44
N TYR A 9 5.71 10.42 14.95
CA TYR A 9 6.79 11.39 14.91
C TYR A 9 7.11 11.73 13.45
N LYS A 10 7.18 13.02 13.12
CA LYS A 10 7.45 13.51 11.76
C LYS A 10 8.64 14.46 11.80
N GLU A 11 9.69 14.08 11.09
CA GLU A 11 10.89 14.87 10.89
C GLU A 11 10.83 15.50 9.49
N LYS A 12 10.38 16.75 9.42
CA LYS A 12 10.04 17.40 8.16
C LYS A 12 11.28 17.69 7.30
N ASP A 13 12.40 18.04 7.94
CA ASP A 13 13.63 18.42 7.24
C ASP A 13 14.19 17.27 6.38
N HIS A 14 13.95 16.04 6.83
CA HIS A 14 14.41 14.82 6.17
C HIS A 14 13.26 13.99 5.55
N GLY A 15 12.04 14.53 5.50
CA GLY A 15 10.87 13.81 4.95
C GLY A 15 10.59 12.47 5.65
N LEU A 16 11.08 12.30 6.87
CA LEU A 16 11.03 11.06 7.64
C LEU A 16 9.78 11.05 8.52
N THR A 17 9.05 9.94 8.52
CA THR A 17 7.90 9.73 9.41
C THR A 17 8.06 8.39 10.09
N PHE A 18 7.98 8.41 11.42
CA PHE A 18 8.00 7.23 12.27
C PHE A 18 6.64 7.09 12.96
N ILE A 19 6.02 5.93 12.83
CA ILE A 19 4.73 5.61 13.45
C ILE A 19 4.90 4.32 14.25
N GLN A 20 4.49 4.35 15.50
CA GLN A 20 4.47 3.18 16.35
C GLN A 20 3.05 2.97 16.87
N LYS A 21 2.51 1.78 16.63
CA LYS A 21 1.17 1.36 17.04
C LYS A 21 1.29 0.21 18.03
N TRP A 22 0.54 0.28 19.11
CA TRP A 22 0.43 -0.79 20.07
C TRP A 22 -1.02 -1.00 20.47
N ASN A 23 -1.48 -2.23 20.53
CA ASN A 23 -2.86 -2.54 20.93
C ASN A 23 -2.89 -3.48 22.13
N THR A 24 -4.06 -3.60 22.76
CA THR A 24 -4.30 -4.47 23.92
C THR A 24 -4.17 -5.96 23.62
N ASP A 25 -4.11 -6.34 22.33
CA ASP A 25 -3.84 -7.71 21.87
C ASP A 25 -2.33 -7.99 21.76
N ASN A 26 -1.51 -7.12 22.35
CA ASN A 26 -0.04 -7.13 22.33
C ASN A 26 0.58 -6.97 20.93
N THR A 27 -0.17 -6.60 19.90
CA THR A 27 0.41 -6.37 18.57
C THR A 27 1.16 -5.05 18.55
N LEU A 28 2.45 -5.12 18.22
CA LEU A 28 3.32 -3.97 18.02
C LEU A 28 3.53 -3.74 16.52
N GLY A 29 3.10 -2.59 16.01
CA GLY A 29 3.35 -2.14 14.65
C GLY A 29 4.36 -1.00 14.65
N THR A 30 5.36 -1.05 13.78
CA THR A 30 6.31 0.04 13.55
C THR A 30 6.33 0.33 12.05
N GLU A 31 6.09 1.58 11.67
CA GLU A 31 6.17 2.05 10.29
C GLU A 31 7.21 3.17 10.23
N VAL A 32 8.20 3.02 9.36
CA VAL A 32 9.21 4.04 9.07
C VAL A 32 9.08 4.40 7.61
N SER A 33 8.81 5.66 7.30
CA SER A 33 8.70 6.12 5.91
C SER A 33 9.56 7.32 5.64
N VAL A 34 10.05 7.40 4.40
CA VAL A 34 10.86 8.48 3.85
C VAL A 34 10.16 8.95 2.58
N GLU A 35 9.89 10.24 2.49
CA GLU A 35 9.24 10.87 1.34
C GLU A 35 10.14 11.95 0.74
N ASN A 36 10.19 12.01 -0.59
CA ASN A 36 10.82 13.08 -1.37
C ASN A 36 12.33 13.30 -1.15
N GLN A 37 13.05 12.35 -0.55
CA GLN A 37 14.50 12.48 -0.31
C GLN A 37 15.36 12.09 -1.52
N LEU A 38 15.02 11.00 -2.21
CA LEU A 38 15.78 10.53 -3.38
C LEU A 38 15.26 11.13 -4.69
N ALA A 39 13.94 11.27 -4.80
CA ALA A 39 13.26 11.87 -5.93
C ALA A 39 11.92 12.44 -5.48
N GLU A 40 11.51 13.55 -6.08
CA GLU A 40 10.19 14.15 -5.82
C GLU A 40 9.08 13.17 -6.21
N GLY A 41 8.15 12.95 -5.29
CA GLY A 41 7.06 12.00 -5.42
C GLY A 41 7.40 10.56 -5.05
N LEU A 42 8.67 10.25 -4.72
CA LEU A 42 9.06 8.94 -4.21
C LEU A 42 8.80 8.85 -2.70
N LYS A 43 8.09 7.79 -2.31
CA LYS A 43 7.87 7.36 -0.93
C LYS A 43 8.36 5.93 -0.76
N VAL A 44 9.22 5.72 0.23
CA VAL A 44 9.63 4.39 0.68
C VAL A 44 9.19 4.23 2.12
N ALA A 45 8.51 3.13 2.44
CA ALA A 45 8.08 2.81 3.80
C ALA A 45 8.43 1.38 4.15
N LEU A 46 8.86 1.17 5.39
CA LEU A 46 9.09 -0.13 5.99
C LEU A 46 8.13 -0.28 7.16
N ASP A 47 7.19 -1.20 7.03
CA ASP A 47 6.31 -1.61 8.11
C ASP A 47 6.82 -2.90 8.73
N THR A 48 6.79 -3.01 10.04
CA THR A 48 7.09 -4.23 10.78
C THR A 48 6.00 -4.45 11.81
N THR A 49 5.45 -5.65 11.86
CA THR A 49 4.48 -6.06 12.86
C THR A 49 5.05 -7.21 13.67
N PHE A 50 4.89 -7.14 14.99
CA PHE A 50 5.29 -8.17 15.92
C PHE A 50 4.15 -8.50 16.87
N VAL A 51 3.83 -9.79 17.00
CA VAL A 51 2.84 -10.32 17.93
C VAL A 51 3.58 -11.18 18.96
N PRO A 52 3.89 -10.64 20.16
CA PRO A 52 4.65 -11.35 21.20
C PRO A 52 4.00 -12.66 21.64
N ASN A 53 2.66 -12.67 21.73
CA ASN A 53 1.90 -13.84 22.18
C ASN A 53 2.10 -15.08 21.30
N THR A 54 2.35 -14.90 20.00
CA THR A 54 2.55 -15.99 19.03
C THR A 54 3.97 -16.05 18.47
N GLY A 55 4.80 -15.04 18.77
CA GLY A 55 6.10 -14.83 18.15
C GLY A 55 6.05 -14.43 16.67
N LYS A 56 4.85 -14.23 16.09
CA LYS A 56 4.68 -13.92 14.67
C LYS A 56 5.30 -12.55 14.37
N LYS A 57 6.13 -12.51 13.32
CA LYS A 57 6.76 -11.30 12.79
C LYS A 57 6.42 -11.20 11.32
N SER A 58 5.99 -10.03 10.89
CA SER A 58 5.86 -9.71 9.47
C SER A 58 6.51 -8.37 9.17
N GLY A 59 7.03 -8.24 7.96
CA GLY A 59 7.61 -7.02 7.43
C GLY A 59 6.97 -6.69 6.10
N LYS A 60 6.68 -5.41 5.83
CA LYS A 60 6.20 -4.97 4.53
C LYS A 60 7.05 -3.80 4.08
N LEU A 61 7.75 -3.98 2.96
CA LEU A 61 8.45 -2.90 2.28
C LEU A 61 7.52 -2.32 1.23
N LYS A 62 7.15 -1.05 1.35
CA LYS A 62 6.32 -0.32 0.38
C LYS A 62 7.18 0.71 -0.34
N THR A 63 7.13 0.69 -1.66
CA THR A 63 7.74 1.72 -2.50
C THR A 63 6.66 2.27 -3.41
N THR A 64 6.53 3.59 -3.45
CA THR A 64 5.51 4.28 -4.21
C THR A 64 6.15 5.49 -4.88
N TYR A 65 5.88 5.67 -6.15
CA TYR A 65 6.32 6.82 -6.93
C TYR A 65 5.12 7.48 -7.57
N LYS A 66 4.92 8.75 -7.26
CA LYS A 66 3.79 9.54 -7.76
C LYS A 66 4.28 10.76 -8.54
N ARG A 67 3.66 10.99 -9.69
CA ARG A 67 3.81 12.16 -10.54
C ARG A 67 2.45 12.56 -11.12
N ASP A 68 2.37 13.68 -11.82
CA ASP A 68 1.09 14.29 -12.24
C ASP A 68 0.15 13.34 -13.00
N TYR A 69 0.70 12.45 -13.83
CA TYR A 69 -0.06 11.52 -14.66
C TYR A 69 0.21 10.05 -14.34
N ILE A 70 1.15 9.76 -13.43
CA ILE A 70 1.62 8.40 -13.20
C ILE A 70 1.72 8.17 -11.71
N HIS A 71 1.13 7.08 -11.26
CA HIS A 71 1.33 6.55 -9.93
C HIS A 71 1.77 5.10 -10.13
N VAL A 72 2.93 4.73 -9.61
CA VAL A 72 3.39 3.33 -9.60
C VAL A 72 3.85 2.94 -8.22
N GLY A 73 3.71 1.67 -7.88
CA GLY A 73 4.19 1.20 -6.60
C GLY A 73 4.35 -0.31 -6.54
N CYS A 74 5.16 -0.70 -5.57
CA CYS A 74 5.52 -2.06 -5.30
C CYS A 74 5.57 -2.25 -3.79
N ASN A 75 4.83 -3.24 -3.30
CA ASN A 75 4.87 -3.64 -1.91
C ASN A 75 5.36 -5.08 -1.83
N VAL A 76 6.37 -5.35 -1.02
CA VAL A 76 6.85 -6.69 -0.71
C VAL A 76 6.42 -7.00 0.71
N ASP A 77 5.49 -7.94 0.85
CA ASP A 77 5.07 -8.49 2.13
C ASP A 77 5.95 -9.69 2.47
N ILE A 78 6.50 -9.73 3.67
CA ILE A 78 7.39 -10.77 4.18
C ILE A 78 6.74 -11.30 5.45
N ASP A 79 6.07 -12.44 5.32
CA ASP A 79 5.54 -13.21 6.44
C ASP A 79 6.27 -14.56 6.56
N LEU A 80 6.04 -15.29 7.64
CA LEU A 80 6.58 -16.65 7.85
C LEU A 80 6.19 -17.64 6.74
N SER A 81 5.10 -17.38 6.01
CA SER A 81 4.64 -18.21 4.89
C SER A 81 5.37 -17.93 3.56
N GLY A 82 6.29 -16.97 3.56
CA GLY A 82 7.09 -16.55 2.41
C GLY A 82 6.62 -15.24 1.80
N PRO A 83 7.47 -14.62 0.96
CA PRO A 83 7.22 -13.27 0.49
C PRO A 83 6.14 -13.21 -0.61
N THR A 84 5.28 -12.19 -0.53
CA THR A 84 4.31 -11.86 -1.58
C THR A 84 4.63 -10.49 -2.14
N ILE A 85 4.76 -10.41 -3.47
CA ILE A 85 5.06 -9.17 -4.17
C ILE A 85 3.75 -8.62 -4.73
N TYR A 86 3.43 -7.38 -4.39
CA TYR A 86 2.30 -6.64 -4.94
C TYR A 86 2.85 -5.51 -5.80
N GLY A 87 2.41 -5.43 -7.04
CA GLY A 87 2.76 -4.33 -7.94
C GLY A 87 1.49 -3.66 -8.43
N TRP A 88 1.52 -2.34 -8.57
CA TRP A 88 0.45 -1.63 -9.24
C TRP A 88 0.99 -0.44 -10.03
N ALA A 89 0.24 -0.05 -11.05
CA ALA A 89 0.48 1.13 -11.86
C ALA A 89 -0.85 1.76 -12.23
N VAL A 90 -0.93 3.08 -12.13
CA VAL A 90 -2.08 3.89 -12.53
C VAL A 90 -1.57 5.02 -13.40
N VAL A 91 -2.18 5.17 -14.57
CA VAL A 91 -1.94 6.28 -15.47
C VAL A 91 -3.20 7.13 -15.54
N GLY A 92 -3.03 8.44 -15.61
CA GLY A 92 -4.10 9.40 -15.73
C GLY A 92 -3.91 10.31 -16.92
N TYR A 93 -4.98 10.62 -17.66
CA TYR A 93 -4.95 11.56 -18.77
C TYR A 93 -6.34 12.18 -18.97
N GLU A 94 -6.43 13.50 -19.04
CA GLU A 94 -7.69 14.25 -19.26
C GLU A 94 -8.89 13.74 -18.42
N GLY A 95 -8.65 13.52 -17.12
CA GLY A 95 -9.68 13.03 -16.19
C GLY A 95 -9.85 11.51 -16.18
N TRP A 96 -9.44 10.79 -17.22
CA TRP A 96 -9.42 9.32 -17.22
C TRP A 96 -8.29 8.79 -16.35
N LEU A 97 -8.56 7.69 -15.66
CA LEU A 97 -7.61 6.94 -14.84
C LEU A 97 -7.68 5.47 -15.26
N ALA A 98 -6.55 4.87 -15.57
CA ALA A 98 -6.47 3.44 -15.84
C ALA A 98 -5.42 2.82 -14.92
N GLY A 99 -5.81 1.80 -14.18
CA GLY A 99 -5.01 1.14 -13.17
C GLY A 99 -4.93 -0.35 -13.40
N TYR A 100 -3.76 -0.92 -13.11
CA TYR A 100 -3.56 -2.35 -13.00
C TYR A 100 -2.85 -2.66 -11.69
N GLN A 101 -3.29 -3.71 -11.02
CA GLN A 101 -2.67 -4.25 -9.83
C GLN A 101 -2.49 -5.75 -9.98
N MET A 102 -1.34 -6.25 -9.55
CA MET A 102 -1.03 -7.67 -9.50
C MET A 102 -0.43 -8.04 -8.15
N ALA A 103 -0.65 -9.29 -7.76
CA ALA A 103 0.03 -9.90 -6.62
C ALA A 103 0.62 -11.26 -7.02
N TYR A 104 1.84 -11.53 -6.57
CA TYR A 104 2.58 -12.76 -6.87
C TYR A 104 3.06 -13.41 -5.57
N ASP A 105 2.58 -14.62 -5.32
CA ASP A 105 2.99 -15.46 -4.19
C ASP A 105 4.23 -16.26 -4.62
N THR A 106 5.38 -15.90 -4.05
CA THR A 106 6.67 -16.52 -4.43
C THR A 106 6.80 -17.95 -3.90
N THR A 107 6.08 -18.31 -2.85
CA THR A 107 6.09 -19.67 -2.28
C THR A 107 5.32 -20.63 -3.17
N LYS A 108 4.20 -20.17 -3.74
CA LYS A 108 3.33 -20.97 -4.63
C LYS A 108 3.67 -20.82 -6.11
N TYR A 109 4.61 -19.94 -6.44
CA TYR A 109 4.96 -19.57 -7.81
C TYR A 109 3.74 -19.16 -8.66
N LYS A 110 2.75 -18.53 -8.04
CA LYS A 110 1.45 -18.25 -8.67
C LYS A 110 1.09 -16.78 -8.54
N LEU A 111 0.51 -16.24 -9.62
CA LEU A 111 -0.20 -14.96 -9.57
C LEU A 111 -1.43 -15.13 -8.66
N SER A 112 -1.42 -14.47 -7.52
CA SER A 112 -2.47 -14.58 -6.52
C SER A 112 -3.62 -13.61 -6.78
N GLN A 113 -3.33 -12.44 -7.37
CA GLN A 113 -4.34 -11.44 -7.71
C GLN A 113 -3.99 -10.69 -9.01
N SER A 114 -5.01 -10.33 -9.78
CA SER A 114 -4.92 -9.51 -10.99
C SER A 114 -6.16 -8.60 -11.09
N ASN A 115 -6.00 -7.35 -10.68
CA ASN A 115 -7.09 -6.39 -10.64
C ASN A 115 -6.88 -5.29 -11.69
N PHE A 116 -7.96 -4.92 -12.36
CA PHE A 116 -8.01 -3.79 -13.28
C PHE A 116 -8.91 -2.71 -12.71
N ALA A 117 -8.55 -1.44 -12.87
CA ALA A 117 -9.38 -0.32 -12.47
C ALA A 117 -9.47 0.70 -13.60
N LEU A 118 -10.67 1.24 -13.82
CA LEU A 118 -10.92 2.35 -14.71
C LEU A 118 -11.66 3.43 -13.93
N GLY A 119 -11.20 4.66 -14.03
CA GLY A 119 -11.83 5.79 -13.36
C GLY A 119 -11.97 6.97 -14.31
N TYR A 120 -12.92 7.84 -13.98
CA TYR A 120 -13.09 9.12 -14.64
C TYR A 120 -13.34 10.18 -13.59
N LYS A 121 -12.52 11.23 -13.61
CA LYS A 121 -12.60 12.39 -12.72
C LYS A 121 -13.08 13.59 -13.54
N ALA A 122 -14.33 13.97 -13.31
CA ALA A 122 -14.86 15.26 -13.70
C ALA A 122 -14.69 16.28 -12.55
N GLY A 123 -15.01 17.55 -12.80
CA GLY A 123 -14.88 18.61 -11.78
C GLY A 123 -15.83 18.44 -10.59
N ASP A 124 -16.96 17.78 -10.83
CA ASP A 124 -18.10 17.64 -9.93
C ASP A 124 -18.35 16.20 -9.47
N PHE A 125 -17.75 15.21 -10.13
CA PHE A 125 -17.86 13.80 -9.72
C PHE A 125 -16.61 12.99 -10.07
N GLN A 126 -16.41 11.90 -9.33
CA GLN A 126 -15.39 10.89 -9.62
C GLN A 126 -16.04 9.51 -9.70
N LEU A 127 -15.92 8.88 -10.85
CA LEU A 127 -16.33 7.51 -11.07
C LEU A 127 -15.11 6.59 -10.97
N HIS A 128 -15.24 5.49 -10.24
CA HIS A 128 -14.23 4.45 -10.13
C HIS A 128 -14.90 3.09 -10.34
N THR A 129 -14.43 2.32 -11.32
CA THR A 129 -14.81 0.94 -11.55
C THR A 129 -13.58 0.05 -11.41
N SER A 130 -13.76 -1.13 -10.83
CA SER A 130 -12.70 -2.11 -10.66
C SER A 130 -13.21 -3.50 -11.03
N VAL A 131 -12.32 -4.31 -11.59
CA VAL A 131 -12.52 -5.73 -11.89
C VAL A 131 -11.43 -6.50 -11.17
N ASN A 132 -11.80 -7.27 -10.15
CA ASN A 132 -10.87 -8.09 -9.39
C ASN A 132 -10.89 -9.52 -9.92
N ASP A 133 -9.72 -10.04 -10.25
CA ASP A 133 -9.49 -11.41 -10.74
C ASP A 133 -10.37 -11.83 -11.94
N GLY A 134 -10.93 -10.85 -12.66
CA GLY A 134 -11.86 -11.07 -13.78
C GLY A 134 -13.25 -11.58 -13.37
N THR A 135 -13.55 -11.70 -12.08
CA THR A 135 -14.77 -12.32 -11.56
C THR A 135 -15.61 -11.38 -10.71
N GLU A 136 -14.98 -10.46 -9.97
CA GLU A 136 -15.68 -9.53 -9.09
C GLU A 136 -15.62 -8.11 -9.65
N PHE A 137 -16.78 -7.49 -9.79
CA PHE A 137 -16.91 -6.13 -10.32
C PHE A 137 -17.31 -5.19 -9.19
N GLY A 138 -16.56 -4.09 -9.04
CA GLY A 138 -16.78 -3.04 -8.06
C GLY A 138 -16.96 -1.68 -8.73
N GLY A 139 -17.75 -0.82 -8.11
CA GLY A 139 -17.99 0.53 -8.60
C GLY A 139 -18.29 1.49 -7.45
N SER A 140 -17.76 2.71 -7.53
CA SER A 140 -18.10 3.80 -6.63
C SER A 140 -18.16 5.13 -7.37
N ILE A 141 -19.04 6.02 -6.91
CA ILE A 141 -19.19 7.39 -7.38
C ILE A 141 -19.04 8.29 -6.16
N TYR A 142 -18.16 9.28 -6.27
CA TYR A 142 -17.89 10.30 -5.27
C TYR A 142 -18.20 11.70 -5.80
#